data_AF-A0A2V7DHS1-F1
#
_entry.id   AF-A0A2V7DHS1-F1
#
_cell.length_a   1.000
_cell.length_b   1.000
_cell.length_c   1.000
_cell.angle_alpha   90.00
_cell.angle_beta   90.00
_cell.angle_gamma   90.00
#
_symmetry.space_group_name_H-M   'P 1'
#
loop_
_entity.id
_entity.type
_entity.pdbx_description
1 polymer ?
#
loop_
_entity_poly.entity_id
_entity_poly.type
_entity_poly.pdbx_seq_one_letter_code
_entity_poly.pdbx_strand_id
1 'polypeptide(L)'
;EIARLTYVAPRLRETGGGERQRGGIGLRGAGESSLELDHRKIRDRISELKAELAANEDEAKTRRTRRQEALRVALVGYTNAGKSSLMRALTGSHVLIADKLFATLDTTVRALGPESRPRILVSDTVGFIRKLPHDLVASFRSTLDEALEASLLLQIVDAADPVFRAQMQVTREVLDEIGAGAVPWILVLNKIDKVAQTEREELLKEFPAALLVSAKDPADVRRVRDAIIGAFEADMTEVDLVVPYDAGSAIGEVHKVHVISESYEEDGVHYRVRAPESAIERIRAMLR
;
A
#
# COMPACT_ATOMS: atom_id res chain seq x y z
N GLU A 1 -5.67 -21.95 -8.21
CA GLU A 1 -5.46 -22.85 -9.36
C GLU A 1 -4.29 -23.84 -9.19
N ILE A 2 -3.04 -23.39 -8.97
CA ILE A 2 -1.87 -24.27 -8.82
C ILE A 2 -2.11 -25.40 -7.78
N ALA A 3 -2.63 -25.07 -6.60
CA ALA A 3 -2.94 -26.05 -5.56
C ALA A 3 -3.94 -27.12 -6.01
N ARG A 4 -4.96 -26.73 -6.78
CA ARG A 4 -5.97 -27.63 -7.35
C ARG A 4 -5.34 -28.54 -8.41
N LEU A 5 -4.55 -27.99 -9.33
CA LEU A 5 -3.87 -28.77 -10.38
C LEU A 5 -2.84 -29.75 -9.79
N THR A 6 -2.11 -29.33 -8.76
CA THR A 6 -1.14 -30.16 -8.04
C THR A 6 -1.84 -31.32 -7.29
N TYR A 7 -3.05 -31.09 -6.80
CA TYR A 7 -3.87 -32.11 -6.13
C TYR A 7 -4.52 -33.11 -7.10
N VAL A 8 -4.94 -32.63 -8.27
CA VAL A 8 -5.65 -33.44 -9.29
C VAL A 8 -4.68 -34.26 -10.15
N ALA A 9 -3.50 -33.72 -10.49
CA ALA A 9 -2.49 -34.38 -11.33
C ALA A 9 -2.15 -35.84 -10.91
N PRO A 10 -1.89 -36.17 -9.62
CA PRO A 10 -1.61 -37.55 -9.23
C PRO A 10 -2.83 -38.47 -9.24
N ARG A 11 -4.06 -37.92 -9.23
CA ARG A 11 -5.32 -38.67 -9.09
C ARG A 11 -6.05 -38.99 -10.39
N LEU A 12 -5.59 -38.45 -11.52
CA LEU A 12 -6.09 -38.82 -12.86
C LEU A 12 -5.97 -40.32 -13.16
N ARG A 13 -5.05 -41.03 -12.48
CA ARG A 13 -4.95 -42.50 -12.53
C ARG A 13 -6.15 -43.24 -11.93
N GLU A 14 -6.84 -42.67 -10.93
CA GLU A 14 -7.90 -43.37 -10.19
C GLU A 14 -9.27 -43.28 -10.87
N THR A 15 -9.52 -42.20 -11.61
CA THR A 15 -10.77 -42.00 -12.38
C THR A 15 -10.69 -42.51 -13.82
N GLY A 16 -9.51 -42.88 -14.33
CA GLY A 16 -9.27 -43.43 -15.66
C GLY A 16 -9.73 -44.87 -15.89
N GLY A 17 -10.76 -45.35 -15.17
CA GLY A 17 -11.33 -46.70 -15.31
C GLY A 17 -12.16 -46.94 -16.59
N GLY A 18 -11.85 -46.22 -17.68
CA GLY A 18 -12.71 -46.14 -18.87
C GLY A 18 -12.16 -46.73 -20.18
N GLU A 19 -10.92 -47.23 -20.24
CA GLU A 19 -10.33 -47.77 -21.49
C GLU A 19 -10.19 -49.29 -21.49
N ARG A 20 -11.29 -50.01 -21.23
CA ARG A 20 -11.35 -51.48 -21.46
C ARG A 20 -12.33 -51.90 -22.56
N GLN A 21 -12.81 -50.98 -23.39
CA GLN A 21 -13.76 -51.34 -24.43
C GLN A 21 -13.48 -50.66 -25.78
N ARG A 22 -12.38 -51.06 -26.42
CA ARG A 22 -12.33 -51.24 -27.88
C ARG A 22 -11.10 -52.07 -28.24
N GLY A 23 -11.36 -53.32 -28.60
CA GLY A 23 -10.35 -54.31 -28.88
C GLY A 23 -9.61 -54.07 -30.19
N GLY A 24 -8.43 -54.68 -30.25
CA GLY A 24 -7.95 -55.35 -31.46
C GLY A 24 -7.15 -54.52 -32.45
N ILE A 25 -5.87 -54.91 -32.56
CA ILE A 25 -5.06 -54.92 -33.78
C ILE A 25 -4.39 -53.59 -34.14
N GLY A 26 -3.12 -53.52 -33.73
CA GLY A 26 -2.02 -53.08 -34.60
C GLY A 26 -2.00 -51.61 -35.00
N LEU A 27 -1.28 -50.79 -34.25
CA LEU A 27 -0.34 -49.84 -34.83
C LEU A 27 0.72 -49.50 -33.77
N ARG A 28 1.92 -50.09 -33.93
CA ARG A 28 3.14 -49.59 -33.31
C ARG A 28 3.44 -48.22 -33.93
N GLY A 29 2.88 -47.18 -33.35
CA GLY A 29 3.26 -45.79 -33.60
C GLY A 29 3.45 -45.15 -32.23
N ALA A 30 4.61 -44.56 -32.01
CA ALA A 30 4.98 -43.86 -30.78
C ALA A 30 4.10 -42.60 -30.58
N GLY A 31 2.83 -42.81 -30.20
CA GLY A 31 1.92 -41.77 -29.74
C GLY A 31 1.85 -41.82 -28.22
N GLU A 32 2.11 -40.70 -27.56
CA GLU A 32 1.90 -40.56 -26.12
C GLU A 32 0.47 -41.01 -25.77
N SER A 33 0.32 -41.79 -24.70
CA SER A 33 -1.00 -42.21 -24.22
C SER A 33 -1.83 -40.97 -23.85
N SER A 34 -3.16 -41.04 -24.01
CA SER A 34 -4.05 -39.91 -23.66
C SER A 34 -3.81 -39.39 -22.23
N LEU A 35 -3.47 -40.30 -21.32
CA LEU A 35 -3.10 -40.00 -19.93
C LEU A 35 -1.77 -39.23 -19.81
N GLU A 36 -0.76 -39.58 -20.60
CA GLU A 36 0.52 -38.85 -20.64
C GLU A 36 0.35 -37.45 -21.22
N LEU A 37 -0.47 -37.29 -22.26
CA LEU A 37 -0.80 -35.99 -22.84
C LEU A 37 -1.50 -35.08 -21.83
N ASP A 38 -2.45 -35.60 -21.07
CA ASP A 38 -3.16 -34.81 -20.05
C ASP A 38 -2.26 -34.47 -18.85
N HIS A 39 -1.37 -35.39 -18.44
CA HIS A 39 -0.34 -35.10 -17.44
C HIS A 39 0.63 -34.02 -17.91
N ARG A 40 1.01 -34.04 -19.20
CA ARG A 40 1.87 -33.02 -19.81
C ARG A 40 1.16 -31.66 -19.79
N LYS A 41 -0.09 -31.57 -20.24
CA LYS A 41 -0.87 -30.31 -20.19
C LYS A 41 -0.99 -29.74 -18.78
N ILE A 42 -1.26 -30.57 -17.77
CA ILE A 42 -1.36 -30.10 -16.39
C ILE A 42 -0.01 -29.61 -15.87
N ARG A 43 1.08 -30.33 -16.18
CA ARG A 43 2.44 -29.93 -15.81
C ARG A 43 2.85 -28.62 -16.47
N ASP A 44 2.54 -28.46 -17.76
CA ASP A 44 2.82 -27.26 -18.53
C ASP A 44 2.03 -26.08 -17.95
N ARG A 45 0.74 -26.27 -17.63
CA ARG A 45 -0.09 -25.25 -16.98
C ARG A 45 0.40 -24.89 -15.58
N ILE A 46 0.86 -25.86 -14.79
CA ILE A 46 1.48 -25.58 -13.48
C ILE A 46 2.77 -24.77 -13.67
N SER A 47 3.59 -25.11 -14.66
CA SER A 47 4.85 -24.41 -14.94
C SER A 47 4.60 -22.97 -15.39
N GLU A 48 3.64 -22.76 -16.28
CA GLU A 48 3.17 -21.45 -16.74
C GLU A 48 2.69 -20.60 -15.55
N LEU A 49 1.78 -21.13 -14.73
CA LEU A 49 1.26 -20.40 -13.56
C LEU A 49 2.35 -20.11 -12.51
N LYS A 50 3.36 -20.98 -12.37
CA LYS A 50 4.51 -20.73 -11.49
C LYS A 50 5.42 -19.63 -12.05
N ALA A 51 5.62 -19.59 -13.36
CA ALA A 51 6.40 -18.53 -14.01
C ALA A 51 5.70 -17.17 -13.90
N GLU A 52 4.37 -17.13 -14.10
CA GLU A 52 3.55 -15.93 -13.86
C GLU A 52 3.64 -15.46 -12.41
N LEU A 53 3.58 -16.38 -11.43
CA LEU A 53 3.71 -16.04 -10.01
C LEU A 53 5.09 -15.47 -9.68
N ALA A 54 6.16 -16.09 -10.19
CA ALA A 54 7.53 -15.62 -9.97
C ALA A 54 7.76 -14.22 -10.57
N ALA A 55 7.26 -13.97 -11.79
CA ALA A 55 7.32 -12.65 -12.41
C ALA A 55 6.57 -11.59 -11.58
N ASN A 56 5.38 -11.92 -11.07
CA ASN A 56 4.62 -11.03 -10.17
C ASN A 56 5.36 -10.78 -8.85
N GLU A 57 6.02 -11.78 -8.28
CA GLU A 57 6.82 -11.63 -7.05
C GLU A 57 8.04 -10.71 -7.26
N ASP A 58 8.74 -10.82 -8.40
CA ASP A 58 9.89 -9.97 -8.71
C ASP A 58 9.49 -8.53 -9.03
N GLU A 59 8.35 -8.33 -9.71
CA GLU A 59 7.74 -7.01 -9.84
C GLU A 59 7.34 -6.44 -8.48
N ALA A 60 6.70 -7.23 -7.62
CA ALA A 60 6.28 -6.80 -6.29
C ALA A 60 7.48 -6.43 -5.40
N LYS A 61 8.58 -7.19 -5.46
CA LYS A 61 9.85 -6.86 -4.79
C LYS A 61 10.43 -5.55 -5.31
N THR A 62 10.52 -5.38 -6.63
CA THR A 62 11.04 -4.14 -7.25
C THR A 62 10.20 -2.93 -6.85
N ARG A 63 8.87 -3.05 -6.85
CA ARG A 63 7.95 -2.01 -6.38
C ARG A 63 8.10 -1.76 -4.88
N ARG A 64 8.34 -2.79 -4.06
CA ARG A 64 8.58 -2.65 -2.61
C ARG A 64 9.87 -1.90 -2.33
N THR A 65 10.95 -2.18 -3.06
CA THR A 65 12.22 -1.45 -2.93
C THR A 65 12.04 0.03 -3.29
N ARG A 66 11.37 0.33 -4.43
CA ARG A 66 11.05 1.72 -4.81
C ARG A 66 10.20 2.46 -3.78
N ARG A 67 9.24 1.78 -3.14
CA ARG A 67 8.42 2.31 -2.03
C ARG A 67 9.23 2.61 -0.75
N GLN A 68 10.33 1.90 -0.52
CA GLN A 68 11.19 2.16 0.64
C GLN A 68 12.07 3.40 0.46
N GLU A 69 12.36 3.81 -0.78
CA GLU A 69 13.23 4.95 -1.07
C GLU A 69 12.53 6.31 -0.90
N ALA A 70 11.21 6.37 -1.06
CA ALA A 70 10.40 7.57 -0.85
C ALA A 70 9.15 7.24 -0.02
N LEU A 71 9.01 7.84 1.16
CA LEU A 71 7.85 7.66 2.02
C LEU A 71 6.64 8.37 1.41
N ARG A 72 5.81 7.61 0.69
CA ARG A 72 4.63 8.14 -0.02
C ARG A 72 3.34 7.65 0.61
N VAL A 73 2.42 8.58 0.78
CA VAL A 73 1.06 8.36 1.30
C VAL A 73 0.07 8.75 0.21
N ALA A 74 -0.80 7.83 -0.20
CA ALA A 74 -1.89 8.15 -1.11
C ALA A 74 -3.22 8.21 -0.38
N LEU A 75 -3.96 9.31 -0.55
CA LEU A 75 -5.31 9.46 -0.03
C LEU A 75 -6.30 8.80 -0.99
N VAL A 76 -7.02 7.78 -0.54
CA VAL A 76 -7.97 7.00 -1.36
C VAL A 76 -9.36 7.03 -0.74
N GLY A 77 -10.39 6.94 -1.57
CA GLY A 77 -11.78 6.97 -1.09
C GLY A 77 -12.73 7.69 -2.04
N TYR A 78 -14.02 7.69 -1.73
CA TYR A 78 -15.05 8.22 -2.60
C TYR A 78 -14.96 9.74 -2.80
N THR A 79 -15.55 10.23 -3.89
CA THR A 79 -15.79 11.66 -4.09
C THR A 79 -16.55 12.23 -2.89
N ASN A 80 -16.22 13.45 -2.48
CA ASN A 80 -16.79 14.10 -1.30
C ASN A 80 -16.46 13.42 0.05
N ALA A 81 -15.62 12.37 0.13
CA ALA A 81 -15.16 11.85 1.43
C ALA A 81 -14.32 12.86 2.24
N GLY A 82 -13.84 13.93 1.59
CA GLY A 82 -13.03 14.98 2.20
C GLY A 82 -11.53 14.76 2.08
N LYS A 83 -11.08 13.90 1.15
CA LYS A 83 -9.66 13.66 0.85
C LYS A 83 -8.88 14.96 0.66
N SER A 84 -9.33 15.82 -0.25
CA SER A 84 -8.60 17.05 -0.57
C SER A 84 -8.64 18.09 0.56
N SER A 85 -9.70 18.10 1.37
CA SER A 85 -9.74 18.92 2.59
C SER A 85 -8.71 18.44 3.60
N LEU A 86 -8.60 17.13 3.80
CA LEU A 86 -7.62 16.54 4.69
C LEU A 86 -6.19 16.70 4.15
N MET A 87 -5.97 16.54 2.84
CA MET A 87 -4.69 16.77 2.17
C MET A 87 -4.14 18.15 2.50
N ARG A 88 -4.96 19.19 2.37
CA ARG A 88 -4.54 20.56 2.69
C ARG A 88 -4.25 20.78 4.14
N ALA A 89 -5.09 20.22 5.01
CA ALA A 89 -4.89 20.34 6.43
C ALA A 89 -3.57 19.66 6.84
N LEU A 90 -3.23 18.52 6.22
CA LEU A 90 -1.98 17.80 6.40
C LEU A 90 -0.78 18.50 5.76
N THR A 91 -0.95 19.28 4.68
CA THR A 91 0.19 19.90 3.96
C THR A 91 0.29 21.41 4.19
N GLY A 92 -0.61 22.03 4.96
CA GLY A 92 -0.67 23.49 5.15
C GLY A 92 -1.04 24.29 3.90
N SER A 93 -1.71 23.70 2.90
CA SER A 93 -1.97 24.32 1.59
C SER A 93 -3.31 25.08 1.55
N HIS A 94 -3.29 26.39 1.28
CA HIS A 94 -4.46 27.27 1.20
C HIS A 94 -5.27 27.21 -0.12
N VAL A 95 -5.19 26.13 -0.91
CA VAL A 95 -6.02 26.04 -2.12
C VAL A 95 -7.49 25.91 -1.68
N LEU A 96 -8.41 26.68 -2.25
CA LEU A 96 -9.86 26.52 -2.04
C LEU A 96 -10.35 25.34 -2.90
N ILE A 97 -11.10 24.38 -2.34
CA ILE A 97 -11.86 23.41 -3.16
C ILE A 97 -13.31 23.78 -2.98
N ALA A 98 -13.98 24.00 -4.09
CA ALA A 98 -15.42 24.08 -4.14
C ALA A 98 -15.99 22.67 -3.92
N ASP A 99 -17.05 22.54 -3.14
CA ASP A 99 -17.84 21.30 -2.98
C ASP A 99 -18.47 20.90 -4.33
N LYS A 100 -17.65 20.35 -5.23
CA LYS A 100 -18.03 19.87 -6.56
C LYS A 100 -17.50 18.45 -6.74
N LEU A 101 -18.29 17.61 -7.41
CA LEU A 101 -17.78 16.35 -7.96
C LEU A 101 -16.60 16.69 -8.90
N PHE A 102 -15.53 15.89 -8.89
CA PHE A 102 -14.27 16.12 -9.63
C PHE A 102 -13.40 17.30 -9.16
N ALA A 103 -13.47 17.66 -7.88
CA ALA A 103 -12.62 18.72 -7.31
C ALA A 103 -11.10 18.49 -7.47
N THR A 104 -10.67 17.25 -7.69
CA THR A 104 -9.29 16.88 -8.06
C THR A 104 -9.31 15.97 -9.29
N LEU A 105 -8.92 16.54 -10.44
CA LEU A 105 -8.71 15.82 -11.72
C LEU A 105 -7.23 15.50 -11.95
N ASP A 106 -6.32 16.31 -11.43
CA ASP A 106 -4.87 16.08 -11.44
C ASP A 106 -4.40 15.56 -10.08
N THR A 107 -3.52 14.54 -10.09
CA THR A 107 -2.84 14.05 -8.88
C THR A 107 -1.93 15.15 -8.34
N THR A 108 -2.18 15.59 -7.10
CA THR A 108 -1.34 16.62 -6.46
C THR A 108 -0.48 15.97 -5.39
N VAL A 109 0.84 16.04 -5.57
CA VAL A 109 1.83 15.55 -4.59
C VAL A 109 2.38 16.73 -3.80
N ARG A 110 2.34 16.63 -2.48
CA ARG A 110 2.85 17.66 -1.56
C ARG A 110 3.60 17.02 -0.41
N ALA A 111 4.53 17.75 0.20
CA ALA A 111 5.16 17.29 1.43
C ALA A 111 4.18 17.41 2.61
N LEU A 112 4.24 16.45 3.54
CA LEU A 112 3.54 16.52 4.82
C LEU A 112 4.04 17.73 5.62
N GLY A 113 3.11 18.49 6.19
CA GLY A 113 3.35 19.71 6.95
C GLY A 113 2.91 19.58 8.42
N PRO A 114 3.63 20.19 9.38
CA PRO A 114 5.02 20.65 9.28
C PRO A 114 5.97 19.52 8.81
N GLU A 115 7.10 19.90 8.22
CA GLU A 115 8.03 18.95 7.59
C GLU A 115 8.43 17.84 8.55
N SER A 116 8.31 16.60 8.07
CA SER A 116 8.70 15.38 8.77
C SER A 116 10.13 15.00 8.38
N ARG A 117 10.84 14.35 9.31
CA ARG A 117 12.11 13.69 9.05
C ARG A 117 11.97 12.22 9.45
N PRO A 118 12.16 11.25 8.54
CA PRO A 118 12.34 11.43 7.08
C PRO A 118 11.14 12.10 6.38
N ARG A 119 11.39 12.72 5.22
CA ARG A 119 10.40 13.50 4.46
C ARG A 119 9.30 12.59 3.91
N ILE A 120 8.05 12.90 4.25
CA ILE A 120 6.86 12.18 3.77
C ILE A 120 6.15 13.00 2.69
N LEU A 121 5.79 12.34 1.58
CA LEU A 121 4.99 12.90 0.50
C LEU A 121 3.56 12.39 0.59
N VAL A 122 2.59 13.28 0.40
CA VAL A 122 1.16 13.01 0.39
C VAL A 122 0.63 13.30 -1.01
N SER A 123 0.01 12.31 -1.64
CA SER A 123 -0.68 12.45 -2.91
C SER A 123 -2.20 12.36 -2.73
N ASP A 124 -2.93 13.30 -3.34
CA ASP A 124 -4.40 13.19 -3.47
C ASP A 124 -4.71 12.44 -4.76
N THR A 125 -5.36 11.28 -4.66
CA THR A 125 -5.77 10.49 -5.82
C THR A 125 -7.13 10.96 -6.32
N VAL A 126 -7.46 10.57 -7.55
CA VAL A 126 -8.82 10.76 -8.07
C VAL A 126 -9.80 10.01 -7.18
N GLY A 127 -10.92 10.66 -6.82
CA GLY A 127 -11.93 10.05 -5.95
C GLY A 127 -12.79 9.02 -6.67
N PHE A 128 -13.07 7.89 -5.99
CA PHE A 128 -13.99 6.88 -6.51
C PHE A 128 -15.41 7.44 -6.65
N ILE A 129 -16.11 7.05 -7.72
CA ILE A 129 -17.52 7.40 -7.96
C ILE A 129 -18.37 6.14 -7.78
N ARG A 130 -19.64 6.31 -7.37
CA ARG A 130 -20.59 5.19 -7.27
C ARG A 130 -20.73 4.49 -8.62
N LYS A 131 -20.61 3.16 -8.63
CA LYS A 131 -20.66 2.30 -9.83
C LYS A 131 -19.65 2.77 -10.89
N LEU A 132 -18.36 2.69 -10.59
CA LEU A 132 -17.36 2.71 -11.66
C LEU A 132 -17.68 1.55 -12.61
N PRO A 133 -17.97 1.81 -13.89
CA PRO A 133 -18.07 0.74 -14.87
C PRO A 133 -16.76 -0.05 -14.88
N HIS A 134 -16.81 -1.38 -14.94
CA HIS A 134 -15.60 -2.22 -15.01
C HIS A 134 -14.67 -1.78 -16.15
N ASP A 135 -15.23 -1.28 -17.25
CA ASP A 135 -14.48 -0.75 -18.41
C ASP A 135 -13.67 0.51 -18.08
N LEU A 136 -14.13 1.31 -17.11
CA LEU A 136 -13.45 2.54 -16.69
C LEU A 136 -12.30 2.27 -15.71
N VAL A 137 -12.26 1.12 -15.03
CA VAL A 137 -11.16 0.77 -14.12
C VAL A 137 -9.82 0.74 -14.87
N ALA A 138 -9.81 0.24 -16.11
CA ALA A 138 -8.63 0.26 -16.97
C ALA A 138 -8.16 1.68 -17.32
N SER A 139 -9.09 2.61 -17.56
CA SER A 139 -8.79 4.02 -17.84
C SER A 139 -8.34 4.81 -16.59
N PHE A 140 -8.73 4.35 -15.40
CA PHE A 140 -8.30 4.94 -14.12
C PHE A 140 -7.05 4.28 -13.53
N ARG A 141 -6.55 3.20 -14.13
CA ARG A 141 -5.36 2.51 -13.65
C ARG A 141 -4.16 3.47 -13.60
N SER A 142 -3.95 4.28 -14.63
CA SER A 142 -2.90 5.31 -14.66
C SER A 142 -3.10 6.42 -13.64
N THR A 143 -4.35 6.74 -13.26
CA THR A 143 -4.65 7.74 -12.23
C THR A 143 -4.66 7.17 -10.81
N LEU A 144 -4.56 5.85 -10.68
CA LEU A 144 -4.40 5.10 -9.43
C LEU A 144 -2.98 4.52 -9.26
N ASP A 145 -2.05 4.79 -10.18
CA ASP A 145 -0.64 4.41 -10.05
C ASP A 145 -0.01 4.98 -8.77
N GLU A 146 -0.43 6.16 -8.34
CA GLU A 146 -0.04 6.74 -7.04
C GLU A 146 -0.40 5.83 -5.86
N ALA A 147 -1.51 5.10 -5.91
CA ALA A 147 -1.88 4.13 -4.86
C ALA A 147 -1.00 2.88 -4.92
N LEU A 148 -0.50 2.49 -6.10
CA LEU A 148 0.43 1.37 -6.27
C LEU A 148 1.85 1.71 -5.82
N GLU A 149 2.28 2.95 -6.05
CA GLU A 149 3.57 3.47 -5.63
C GLU A 149 3.58 3.97 -4.18
N ALA A 150 2.41 4.01 -3.52
CA ALA A 150 2.32 4.41 -2.13
C ALA A 150 2.90 3.36 -1.19
N SER A 151 3.60 3.85 -0.17
CA SER A 151 4.08 3.05 0.94
C SER A 151 2.99 2.89 2.01
N LEU A 152 2.00 3.78 2.03
CA LEU A 152 0.84 3.78 2.91
C LEU A 152 -0.40 4.34 2.19
N LEU A 153 -1.55 3.69 2.34
CA LEU A 153 -2.83 4.21 1.88
C LEU A 153 -3.62 4.82 3.05
N LEU A 154 -4.18 6.00 2.85
CA LEU A 154 -5.13 6.60 3.80
C LEU A 154 -6.53 6.48 3.21
N GLN A 155 -7.32 5.52 3.71
CA GLN A 155 -8.69 5.31 3.24
C GLN A 155 -9.62 6.31 3.93
N ILE A 156 -9.97 7.38 3.22
CA ILE A 156 -10.85 8.44 3.72
C ILE A 156 -12.30 8.11 3.38
N VAL A 157 -13.14 8.08 4.40
CA VAL A 157 -14.56 7.71 4.31
C VAL A 157 -15.42 8.79 4.98
N ASP A 158 -16.52 9.19 4.34
CA ASP A 158 -17.49 10.09 4.97
C ASP A 158 -18.34 9.32 5.98
N ALA A 159 -18.07 9.48 7.28
CA ALA A 159 -18.80 8.78 8.33
C ALA A 159 -20.27 9.22 8.45
N ALA A 160 -20.63 10.38 7.88
CA ALA A 160 -21.99 10.88 7.89
C ALA A 160 -22.84 10.40 6.69
N ASP A 161 -22.24 9.70 5.72
CA ASP A 161 -23.01 9.08 4.61
C ASP A 161 -23.57 7.72 5.07
N PRO A 162 -24.90 7.51 5.11
CA PRO A 162 -25.48 6.23 5.55
C PRO A 162 -25.00 4.99 4.78
N VAL A 163 -24.50 5.17 3.55
CA VAL A 163 -23.99 4.06 2.73
C VAL A 163 -22.46 3.96 2.70
N PHE A 164 -21.75 4.62 3.64
CA PHE A 164 -20.29 4.62 3.67
C PHE A 164 -19.68 3.22 3.73
N ARG A 165 -20.35 2.26 4.39
CA ARG A 165 -19.89 0.87 4.52
C ARG A 165 -19.76 0.19 3.16
N ALA A 166 -20.75 0.37 2.29
CA ALA A 166 -20.71 -0.14 0.93
C ALA A 166 -19.61 0.54 0.09
N GLN A 167 -19.44 1.86 0.26
CA GLN A 167 -18.38 2.61 -0.41
C GLN A 167 -16.97 2.15 0.02
N MET A 168 -16.79 1.90 1.31
CA MET A 168 -15.54 1.38 1.86
C MET A 168 -15.21 0.00 1.28
N GLN A 169 -16.22 -0.88 1.15
CA GLN A 169 -16.05 -2.19 0.54
C GLN A 169 -15.65 -2.09 -0.95
N VAL A 170 -16.39 -1.31 -1.75
CA VAL A 170 -16.07 -1.13 -3.18
C VAL A 170 -14.67 -0.53 -3.37
N THR A 171 -14.27 0.41 -2.51
CA THR A 171 -12.91 0.97 -2.55
C THR A 171 -11.85 -0.13 -2.36
N ARG A 172 -12.07 -1.07 -1.43
CA ARG A 172 -11.14 -2.18 -1.19
C ARG A 172 -11.09 -3.13 -2.38
N GLU A 173 -12.24 -3.51 -2.92
CA GLU A 173 -12.33 -4.37 -4.10
C GLU A 173 -11.55 -3.79 -5.29
N VAL A 174 -11.70 -2.49 -5.56
CA VAL A 174 -10.95 -1.84 -6.65
C VAL A 174 -9.44 -1.78 -6.36
N LEU A 175 -9.04 -1.50 -5.11
CA LEU A 175 -7.63 -1.51 -4.72
C LEU A 175 -7.01 -2.91 -4.87
N ASP A 176 -7.77 -3.96 -4.57
CA ASP A 176 -7.34 -5.35 -4.77
C ASP A 176 -7.19 -5.66 -6.27
N GLU A 177 -8.15 -5.26 -7.11
CA GLU A 177 -8.13 -5.48 -8.56
C GLU A 177 -6.91 -4.84 -9.26
N ILE A 178 -6.49 -3.65 -8.82
CA ILE A 178 -5.32 -2.96 -9.39
C ILE A 178 -3.98 -3.45 -8.81
N GLY A 179 -4.01 -4.28 -7.77
CA GLY A 179 -2.81 -4.79 -7.08
C GLY A 179 -2.30 -3.90 -5.94
N ALA A 180 -3.09 -2.93 -5.47
CA ALA A 180 -2.78 -2.07 -4.32
C ALA A 180 -3.27 -2.66 -2.99
N GLY A 181 -3.99 -3.79 -3.00
CA GLY A 181 -4.51 -4.45 -1.80
C GLY A 181 -3.47 -4.87 -0.75
N ALA A 182 -2.23 -5.09 -1.17
CA ALA A 182 -1.12 -5.45 -0.28
C ALA A 182 -0.46 -4.23 0.40
N VAL A 183 -0.84 -3.01 0.03
CA VAL A 183 -0.28 -1.79 0.64
C VAL A 183 -0.91 -1.60 2.02
N PRO A 184 -0.11 -1.33 3.08
CA PRO A 184 -0.63 -0.99 4.39
C PRO A 184 -1.59 0.19 4.30
N TRP A 185 -2.65 0.19 5.13
CA TRP A 185 -3.64 1.26 5.09
C TRP A 185 -4.13 1.67 6.48
N ILE A 186 -4.49 2.94 6.60
CA ILE A 186 -5.15 3.52 7.78
C ILE A 186 -6.57 3.92 7.38
N LEU A 187 -7.56 3.46 8.15
CA LEU A 187 -8.94 3.89 7.99
C LEU A 187 -9.16 5.24 8.66
N VAL A 188 -9.68 6.20 7.90
CA VAL A 188 -10.01 7.53 8.40
C VAL A 188 -11.50 7.78 8.17
N LEU A 189 -12.27 7.69 9.26
CA LEU A 189 -13.69 8.03 9.28
C LEU A 189 -13.82 9.55 9.48
N ASN A 190 -13.90 10.27 8.37
CA ASN A 190 -13.93 11.71 8.31
C ASN A 190 -15.36 12.27 8.51
N LYS A 191 -15.46 13.58 8.75
CA LYS A 191 -16.69 14.35 8.95
C LYS A 191 -17.46 13.98 10.22
N ILE A 192 -16.75 13.58 11.28
CA ILE A 192 -17.40 13.31 12.57
C ILE A 192 -18.11 14.53 13.14
N ASP A 193 -17.80 15.75 12.68
CA ASP A 193 -18.53 16.99 13.01
C ASP A 193 -20.04 16.90 12.67
N LYS A 194 -20.42 15.98 11.79
CA LYS A 194 -21.83 15.73 11.39
C LYS A 194 -22.43 14.47 12.01
N VAL A 195 -21.66 13.72 12.79
CA VAL A 195 -22.05 12.43 13.38
C VAL A 195 -22.33 12.64 14.87
N ALA A 196 -23.42 12.07 15.38
CA ALA A 196 -23.80 12.18 16.79
C ALA A 196 -22.83 11.41 17.70
N GLN A 197 -22.65 11.84 18.95
CA GLN A 197 -21.69 11.23 19.88
C GLN A 197 -21.93 9.73 20.10
N THR A 198 -23.20 9.32 20.24
CA THR A 198 -23.59 7.91 20.39
C THR A 198 -23.18 7.07 19.17
N GLU A 199 -23.36 7.62 17.97
CA GLU A 199 -22.97 6.96 16.71
C GLU A 199 -21.44 6.88 16.57
N ARG A 200 -20.70 7.89 17.03
CA ARG A 200 -19.22 7.83 17.08
C ARG A 200 -18.72 6.69 17.97
N GLU A 201 -19.37 6.44 19.11
CA GLU A 201 -19.02 5.35 20.01
C GLU A 201 -19.31 3.97 19.40
N GLU A 202 -20.39 3.85 18.63
CA GLU A 202 -20.70 2.64 17.85
C GLU A 202 -19.66 2.42 16.75
N LEU A 203 -19.27 3.46 16.03
CA LEU A 203 -18.23 3.39 15.01
C LEU A 203 -16.87 2.95 15.58
N LEU A 204 -16.52 3.39 16.79
CA LEU A 204 -15.29 2.92 17.47
C LEU A 204 -15.34 1.44 17.87
N LYS A 205 -16.53 0.91 18.18
CA LYS A 205 -16.71 -0.53 18.45
C LYS A 205 -16.62 -1.34 17.16
N GLU A 206 -17.20 -0.84 16.07
CA GLU A 206 -17.18 -1.49 14.76
C GLU A 206 -15.79 -1.42 14.10
N PHE A 207 -15.11 -0.29 14.23
CA PHE A 207 -13.80 -0.01 13.63
C PHE A 207 -12.78 0.46 14.68
N PRO A 208 -12.28 -0.44 15.55
CA PRO A 208 -11.43 -0.07 16.68
C PRO A 208 -10.09 0.56 16.29
N ALA A 209 -9.59 0.25 15.09
CA ALA A 209 -8.34 0.81 14.56
C ALA A 209 -8.55 2.08 13.70
N ALA A 210 -9.80 2.54 13.52
CA ALA A 210 -10.08 3.70 12.68
C ALA A 210 -9.81 5.02 13.40
N LEU A 211 -9.31 5.98 12.63
CA LEU A 211 -9.23 7.37 13.06
C LEU A 211 -10.55 8.07 12.76
N LEU A 212 -11.36 8.28 13.79
CA LEU A 212 -12.52 9.16 13.72
C LEU A 212 -12.04 10.61 13.74
N VAL A 213 -12.30 11.37 12.68
CA VAL A 213 -11.76 12.72 12.51
C VAL A 213 -12.74 13.69 11.86
N SER A 214 -12.56 14.99 12.13
CA SER A 214 -13.01 16.05 11.24
C SER A 214 -11.80 16.70 10.62
N ALA A 215 -11.72 16.72 9.28
CA ALA A 215 -10.69 17.48 8.56
C ALA A 215 -10.72 19.00 8.86
N LYS A 216 -11.76 19.49 9.54
CA LYS A 216 -11.86 20.88 10.01
C LYS A 216 -11.25 21.10 11.41
N ASP A 217 -11.03 20.03 12.18
CA ASP A 217 -10.46 20.10 13.52
C ASP A 217 -8.93 19.93 13.44
N PRO A 218 -8.13 20.94 13.81
CA PRO A 218 -6.67 20.84 13.83
C PRO A 218 -6.13 19.74 14.76
N ALA A 219 -6.84 19.39 15.84
CA ALA A 219 -6.43 18.31 16.74
C ALA A 219 -6.54 16.95 16.06
N ASP A 220 -7.61 16.75 15.30
CA ASP A 220 -7.82 15.52 14.55
C ASP A 220 -6.83 15.37 13.39
N VAL A 221 -6.55 16.47 12.68
CA VAL A 221 -5.52 16.50 11.62
C VAL A 221 -4.14 16.15 12.19
N ARG A 222 -3.80 16.64 13.39
CA ARG A 222 -2.58 16.22 14.10
C ARG A 222 -2.57 14.73 14.40
N ARG A 223 -3.68 14.15 14.87
CA ARG A 223 -3.77 12.69 15.11
C ARG A 223 -3.56 11.88 13.83
N VAL A 224 -4.10 12.32 12.69
CA VAL A 224 -3.85 11.67 11.38
C VAL A 224 -2.38 11.77 11.00
N ARG A 225 -1.79 12.96 11.14
CA ARG A 225 -0.36 13.18 10.87
C ARG A 225 0.52 12.25 11.72
N ASP A 226 0.25 12.16 13.01
CA ASP A 226 1.05 11.36 13.94
C ASP A 226 0.89 9.87 13.66
N ALA A 227 -0.31 9.42 13.25
CA ALA A 227 -0.53 8.06 12.80
C ALA A 227 0.21 7.71 11.51
N ILE A 228 0.29 8.65 10.54
CA ILE A 228 1.10 8.48 9.32
C ILE A 228 2.58 8.31 9.69
N ILE A 229 3.11 9.20 10.53
CA ILE A 229 4.51 9.16 10.95
C ILE A 229 4.80 7.86 11.69
N GLY A 230 3.96 7.50 12.66
CA GLY A 230 4.10 6.27 13.44
C GLY A 230 4.05 5.00 12.58
N ALA A 231 3.24 4.99 11.51
CA ALA A 231 3.19 3.87 10.58
C ALA A 231 4.52 3.64 9.83
N PHE A 232 5.23 4.72 9.47
CA PHE A 232 6.55 4.61 8.84
C PHE A 232 7.66 4.31 9.85
N GLU A 233 7.57 4.88 11.05
CA GLU A 233 8.55 4.66 12.10
C GLU A 233 8.53 3.25 12.69
N ALA A 234 7.40 2.54 12.59
CA ALA A 234 7.26 1.17 13.12
C ALA A 234 8.28 0.18 12.54
N ASP A 235 8.75 0.41 11.31
CA ASP A 235 9.73 -0.43 10.62
C ASP A 235 11.17 0.13 10.68
N MET A 236 11.40 1.20 11.46
CA MET A 236 12.71 1.84 11.58
C MET A 236 13.50 1.36 12.81
N THR A 237 14.82 1.38 12.70
CA THR A 237 15.73 0.99 13.79
C THR A 237 16.21 2.25 14.53
N GLU A 238 16.29 2.17 15.86
CA GLU A 238 16.98 3.17 16.67
C GLU A 238 18.46 2.80 16.85
N VAL A 239 19.35 3.76 16.61
CA VAL A 239 20.79 3.54 16.72
C VAL A 239 21.46 4.78 17.32
N ASP A 240 22.41 4.54 18.22
CA ASP A 240 23.35 5.56 18.67
C ASP A 240 24.55 5.63 17.71
N LEU A 241 24.89 6.84 17.25
CA LEU A 241 25.96 7.12 16.30
C LEU A 241 26.89 8.19 16.89
N VAL A 242 28.20 7.97 16.78
CA VAL A 242 29.21 9.00 17.07
C VAL A 242 29.75 9.50 15.74
N VAL A 243 29.60 10.80 15.48
CA VAL A 243 30.04 11.45 14.25
C VAL A 243 31.15 12.44 14.58
N PRO A 244 32.39 12.18 14.17
CA PRO A 244 33.51 13.12 14.33
C PRO A 244 33.23 14.48 13.68
N TYR A 245 33.78 15.56 14.23
CA TYR A 245 33.55 16.93 13.72
C TYR A 245 34.08 17.17 12.29
N ASP A 246 35.06 16.38 11.85
CA ASP A 246 35.61 16.43 10.50
C ASP A 246 34.75 15.65 9.47
N ALA A 247 33.81 14.82 9.92
CA ALA A 247 32.88 14.06 9.07
C ALA A 247 31.62 14.86 8.69
N GLY A 248 31.79 16.08 8.17
CA GLY A 248 30.69 17.00 7.86
C GLY A 248 29.63 16.43 6.88
N SER A 249 30.04 15.53 5.98
CA SER A 249 29.12 14.83 5.07
C SER A 249 28.19 13.85 5.81
N ALA A 250 28.69 13.16 6.84
CA ALA A 250 27.90 12.26 7.68
C ALA A 250 26.92 13.04 8.57
N ILE A 251 27.32 14.19 9.12
CA ILE A 251 26.44 15.10 9.87
C ILE A 251 25.24 15.52 8.99
N GLY A 252 25.50 15.87 7.73
CA GLY A 252 24.46 16.22 6.76
C GLY A 252 23.46 15.10 6.49
N GLU A 253 23.92 13.84 6.42
CA GLU A 253 23.04 12.68 6.26
C GLU A 253 22.23 12.36 7.53
N VAL A 254 22.83 12.50 8.72
CA VAL A 254 22.12 12.33 10.00
C VAL A 254 20.94 13.28 10.13
N HIS A 255 21.10 14.55 9.71
CA HIS A 255 20.00 15.52 9.75
C HIS A 255 18.89 15.30 8.71
N LYS A 256 19.02 14.29 7.83
CA LYS A 256 17.93 13.86 6.92
C LYS A 256 17.00 12.82 7.54
N VAL A 257 17.42 12.18 8.64
CA VAL A 257 16.64 11.17 9.36
C VAL A 257 16.05 11.73 10.65
N HIS A 258 15.26 10.93 11.38
CA HIS A 258 14.67 11.36 12.64
C HIS A 258 15.75 11.37 13.75
N VAL A 259 16.12 12.56 14.23
CA VAL A 259 17.05 12.71 15.36
C VAL A 259 16.24 12.77 16.65
N ILE A 260 16.43 11.79 17.53
CA ILE A 260 15.79 11.69 18.84
C ILE A 260 16.51 12.58 19.85
N SER A 261 17.85 12.55 19.84
CA SER A 261 18.68 13.39 20.69
C SER A 261 20.05 13.63 20.07
N GLU A 262 20.66 14.76 20.39
CA GLU A 262 22.03 15.11 20.01
C GLU A 262 22.78 15.67 21.23
N SER A 263 24.05 15.27 21.39
CA SER A 263 24.98 15.82 22.38
C SER A 263 26.37 16.01 21.79
N TYR A 264 27.07 17.03 22.27
CA TYR A 264 28.41 17.41 21.79
C TYR A 264 29.45 16.97 22.82
N GLU A 265 30.36 16.09 22.42
CA GLU A 265 31.43 15.56 23.26
C GLU A 265 32.81 15.80 22.61
N GLU A 266 33.88 15.38 23.30
CA GLU A 266 35.27 15.58 22.83
C GLU A 266 35.59 14.76 21.57
N ASP A 267 34.99 13.58 21.42
CA ASP A 267 35.21 12.64 20.32
C ASP A 267 34.28 12.88 19.12
N GLY A 268 33.28 13.75 19.24
CA GLY A 268 32.37 14.12 18.17
C GLY A 268 30.97 14.50 18.65
N VAL A 269 30.02 14.45 17.73
CA VAL A 269 28.59 14.62 18.03
C VAL A 269 27.96 13.24 18.20
N HIS A 270 27.34 13.01 19.35
CA HIS A 270 26.61 11.79 19.66
C HIS A 270 25.15 11.98 19.30
N TYR A 271 24.66 11.16 18.38
CA TYR A 271 23.28 11.19 17.92
C TYR A 271 22.57 9.90 18.33
N ARG A 272 21.35 10.04 18.84
CA ARG A 272 20.37 8.95 18.82
C ARG A 272 19.41 9.21 17.67
N VAL A 273 19.37 8.31 16.70
CA VAL A 273 18.54 8.46 15.49
C VAL A 273 17.59 7.28 15.32
N ARG A 274 16.45 7.54 14.68
CA ARG A 274 15.53 6.52 14.17
C ARG A 274 15.49 6.62 12.65
N ALA A 275 15.84 5.53 11.96
CA ALA A 275 15.93 5.53 10.51
C ALA A 275 15.76 4.12 9.92
N PRO A 276 15.43 4.01 8.62
CA PRO A 276 15.51 2.72 7.92
C PRO A 276 16.94 2.17 7.95
N GLU A 277 17.07 0.84 8.01
CA GLU A 277 18.39 0.16 8.07
C GLU A 277 19.32 0.61 6.94
N SER A 278 18.80 0.77 5.72
CA SER A 278 19.59 1.23 4.57
C SER A 278 20.17 2.63 4.75
N ALA A 279 19.50 3.51 5.49
CA ALA A 279 20.01 4.84 5.81
C ALA A 279 21.11 4.78 6.87
N ILE A 280 20.94 3.92 7.89
CA ILE A 280 21.94 3.66 8.93
C ILE A 280 23.22 3.10 8.32
N GLU A 281 23.10 2.13 7.41
CA GLU A 281 24.25 1.54 6.71
C GLU A 281 25.00 2.58 5.87
N ARG A 282 24.29 3.47 5.17
CA ARG A 282 24.93 4.58 4.43
C ARG A 282 25.69 5.52 5.35
N ILE A 283 25.08 5.94 6.47
CA ILE A 283 25.75 6.82 7.44
C ILE A 283 26.99 6.13 8.01
N ARG A 284 26.88 4.87 8.43
CA ARG A 284 28.03 4.09 8.93
C ARG A 284 29.14 3.92 7.90
N ALA A 285 28.81 3.77 6.61
CA ALA A 285 29.81 3.69 5.55
C ALA A 285 30.59 4.99 5.36
N MET A 286 29.99 6.15 5.67
CA MET A 286 30.65 7.46 5.62
C MET A 286 31.52 7.76 6.84
N LEU A 287 31.38 6.97 7.91
CA LEU A 287 32.17 7.06 9.14
C LEU A 287 33.38 6.11 9.16
N ARG A 288 33.55 5.28 8.12
CA ARG A 288 34.69 4.39 7.93
C ARG A 288 35.76 5.05 7.07
#